data_AF-A0A8D9E2Q5-F1
#
_entry.id   AF-A0A8D9E2Q5-F1
#
_cell.length_a   1.000
_cell.length_b   1.000
_cell.length_c   1.000
_cell.angle_alpha   90.00
_cell.angle_beta   90.00
_cell.angle_gamma   90.00
#
_symmetry.space_group_name_H-M   'P 1'
#
loop_
_entity.id
_entity.type
_entity.pdbx_description
1 polymer ?
#
loop_
_entity_poly.entity_id
_entity_poly.type
_entity_poly.pdbx_seq_one_letter_code
_entity_poly.pdbx_strand_id
1 'polypeptide(L)'
;MSFVGDVLKSARNAEMVNLNSKLNSLTKTISAFKLEVINMLGTNYIDFDILGIKEGNRLSIQKKQLLEDIVDVDARINAQIEKDVKKFGEELKKLTQSLKELKFEMDIITGLLTINDMLNRGHDMLKELDCHSIVDFAQHINQIENLLDSKSADASNYKQLDIYIHLKDELCLLQDKLLTTTLDEFKANILWWEVFQDETTHETKKIVIKLNQQEQRKHYVQCLYLMDALGQEISVFSSYLLTEVLKPIARGLATVNIVNILNYVQIQVEFKSGPGLTAQSRSVQEYSVIIENLIMLFNTLYSYLHFHLDPEVNHETFDETHNIASFYTEMGSIIAEPFVTDLTQSCLNDAIPTTPCKTGVLDNFLELVQNFEMILKDTGFLSVDQSSPFGDFKKENMNTMMINKKCTMYLEQARSIMKKPLQVMKQVEPRDVSDLKNATLNRKIAEAIQDEGQDPNNSLCVNLFQFPKCFVSESTLELLDLTQALLADLCTQQDTVCNKLCHTLLNIFIMYCDVVPLYHQKLLDKTPEVSGK
;
A
#
# COMPACT_ATOMS: atom_id res chain seq x y z
N MET A 1 -9.85 90.44 11.17
CA MET A 1 -8.98 89.25 11.14
C MET A 1 -8.65 88.90 12.57
N SER A 2 -8.95 87.68 13.00
CA SER A 2 -8.79 87.25 14.39
C SER A 2 -7.37 86.72 14.59
N PHE A 3 -6.63 87.30 15.54
CA PHE A 3 -5.30 86.86 15.96
C PHE A 3 -5.26 85.35 16.29
N VAL A 4 -6.37 84.82 16.82
CA VAL A 4 -6.55 83.38 17.11
C VAL A 4 -6.52 82.54 15.83
N GLY A 5 -7.06 83.04 14.72
CA GLY A 5 -7.05 82.34 13.43
C GLY A 5 -5.67 82.25 12.79
N ASP A 6 -4.82 83.27 12.99
CA ASP A 6 -3.44 83.27 12.49
C ASP A 6 -2.51 82.46 13.39
N VAL A 7 -2.73 82.48 14.72
CA VAL A 7 -2.03 81.60 15.67
C VAL A 7 -2.37 80.12 15.40
N LEU A 8 -3.64 79.80 15.14
CA LEU A 8 -4.05 78.43 14.80
C LEU A 8 -3.48 77.97 13.46
N LYS A 9 -3.41 78.84 12.44
CA LYS A 9 -2.73 78.52 11.18
C LYS A 9 -1.23 78.30 11.37
N SER A 10 -0.58 79.12 12.18
CA SER A 10 0.86 78.99 12.47
C SER A 10 1.17 77.72 13.25
N ALA A 11 0.37 77.40 14.28
CA ALA A 11 0.50 76.16 15.04
C ALA A 11 0.27 74.93 14.18
N ARG A 12 -0.70 74.99 13.25
CA ARG A 12 -1.04 73.90 12.34
C ARG A 12 0.00 73.67 11.23
N ASN A 13 0.55 74.75 10.66
CA ASN A 13 1.68 74.63 9.73
C ASN A 13 2.93 74.09 10.44
N ALA A 14 3.14 74.49 11.70
CA ALA A 14 4.22 73.93 12.52
C ALA A 14 4.03 72.43 12.79
N GLU A 15 2.79 71.96 12.99
CA GLU A 15 2.48 70.54 13.20
C GLU A 15 2.67 69.70 11.93
N MET A 16 2.31 70.20 10.75
CA MET A 16 2.60 69.54 9.46
C MET A 16 4.09 69.47 9.15
N VAL A 17 4.85 70.54 9.43
CA VAL A 17 6.33 70.53 9.29
C VAL A 17 6.96 69.56 10.30
N ASN A 18 6.44 69.50 11.53
CA ASN A 18 6.89 68.54 12.54
C ASN A 18 6.64 67.09 12.11
N LEU A 19 5.44 66.77 11.63
CA LEU A 19 5.09 65.45 11.11
C LEU A 19 5.99 65.04 9.94
N ASN A 20 6.21 65.94 8.99
CA ASN A 20 7.09 65.67 7.84
C ASN A 20 8.56 65.46 8.28
N SER A 21 9.03 66.22 9.29
CA SER A 21 10.37 66.01 9.85
C SER A 21 10.50 64.68 10.60
N LYS A 22 9.47 64.29 11.37
CA LYS A 22 9.44 63.04 12.13
C LYS A 22 9.33 61.84 11.18
N LEU A 23 8.51 61.93 10.13
CA LEU A 23 8.42 60.91 9.09
C LEU A 23 9.75 60.73 8.36
N ASN A 24 10.40 61.81 7.93
CA ASN A 24 11.71 61.74 7.26
C ASN A 24 12.80 61.17 8.19
N SER A 25 12.77 61.48 9.49
CA SER A 25 13.67 60.83 10.45
C SER A 25 13.37 59.34 10.58
N LEU A 26 12.10 58.96 10.64
CA LEU A 26 11.67 57.58 10.79
C LEU A 26 12.03 56.75 9.55
N THR A 27 11.89 57.31 8.35
CA THR A 27 12.33 56.70 7.08
C THR A 27 13.82 56.41 7.11
N LYS A 28 14.65 57.37 7.55
CA LYS A 28 16.10 57.16 7.66
C LYS A 28 16.44 56.09 8.69
N THR A 29 15.79 56.11 9.84
CA THR A 29 16.02 55.11 10.91
C THR A 29 15.61 53.71 10.44
N ILE A 30 14.47 53.56 9.75
CA ILE A 30 14.00 52.27 9.24
C ILE A 30 14.87 51.77 8.09
N SER A 31 15.33 52.65 7.20
CA SER A 31 16.30 52.27 6.16
C SER A 31 17.64 51.81 6.75
N ALA A 32 18.14 52.49 7.79
CA ALA A 32 19.35 52.08 8.50
C ALA A 32 19.13 50.73 9.23
N PHE A 33 17.99 50.56 9.89
CA PHE A 33 17.61 49.35 10.60
C PHE A 33 17.45 48.16 9.65
N LYS A 34 16.89 48.36 8.44
CA LYS A 34 16.82 47.37 7.37
C LYS A 34 18.20 46.87 6.97
N LEU A 35 19.15 47.78 6.73
CA LEU A 35 20.54 47.45 6.43
C LEU A 35 21.21 46.69 7.57
N GLU A 36 20.93 47.07 8.82
CA GLU A 36 21.47 46.42 10.00
C GLU A 36 20.95 44.99 10.17
N VAL A 37 19.65 44.77 9.93
CA VAL A 37 19.04 43.42 9.94
C VAL A 37 19.56 42.58 8.77
N ILE A 38 19.67 43.14 7.57
CA ILE A 38 20.25 42.44 6.40
C ILE A 38 21.71 42.04 6.68
N ASN A 39 22.51 42.95 7.24
CA ASN A 39 23.90 42.63 7.58
C ASN A 39 24.00 41.58 8.69
N MET A 40 23.15 41.64 9.72
CA MET A 40 23.12 40.63 10.79
C MET A 40 22.72 39.25 10.26
N LEU A 41 21.73 39.18 9.37
CA LEU A 41 21.35 37.94 8.71
C LEU A 41 22.46 37.46 7.77
N GLY A 42 23.14 38.37 7.07
CA GLY A 42 24.31 38.07 6.26
C GLY A 42 25.43 37.46 7.09
N THR A 43 25.79 38.07 8.23
CA THR A 43 26.84 37.53 9.09
C THR A 43 26.46 36.19 9.72
N ASN A 44 25.18 35.98 10.05
CA ASN A 44 24.70 34.71 10.62
C ASN A 44 24.61 33.56 9.61
N TYR A 45 24.08 33.82 8.41
CA TYR A 45 23.71 32.77 7.44
C TYR A 45 24.62 32.70 6.21
N ILE A 46 25.46 33.72 5.97
CA ILE A 46 26.46 33.75 4.88
C ILE A 46 27.86 33.57 5.45
N ASP A 47 28.21 34.33 6.49
CA ASP A 47 29.55 34.29 7.09
C ASP A 47 29.68 33.35 8.31
N PHE A 48 28.55 32.75 8.76
CA PHE A 48 28.47 31.80 9.87
C PHE A 48 29.10 32.29 11.19
N ASP A 49 28.99 33.58 11.51
CA ASP A 49 29.59 34.17 12.71
C ASP A 49 28.63 34.13 13.93
N ILE A 50 29.15 33.74 15.10
CA ILE A 50 28.38 33.51 16.34
C ILE A 50 27.88 34.84 16.94
N LEU A 51 28.46 35.98 16.52
CA LEU A 51 28.15 37.30 17.06
C LEU A 51 26.75 37.82 16.69
N GLY A 52 26.15 37.39 15.57
CA GLY A 52 24.86 37.93 15.15
C GLY A 52 23.65 37.44 15.98
N ILE A 53 23.79 36.38 16.80
CA ILE A 53 22.75 35.98 17.78
C ILE A 53 22.55 37.06 18.86
N LYS A 54 23.63 37.71 19.31
CA LYS A 54 23.53 38.82 20.29
C LYS A 54 22.97 40.09 19.66
N GLU A 55 23.24 40.31 18.37
CA GLU A 55 22.68 41.45 17.64
C GLU A 55 21.18 41.29 17.36
N GLY A 56 20.70 40.06 17.09
CA GLY A 56 19.27 39.78 16.89
C GLY A 56 18.38 40.22 18.04
N ASN A 57 18.78 39.96 19.29
CA ASN A 57 18.04 40.39 20.48
C ASN A 57 17.97 41.91 20.62
N ARG A 58 19.06 42.63 20.32
CA ARG A 58 19.09 44.10 20.32
C ARG A 58 18.16 44.66 19.23
N LEU A 59 18.22 44.09 18.04
CA LEU A 59 17.39 44.50 16.90
C LEU A 59 15.90 44.25 17.18
N SER A 60 15.55 43.17 17.89
CA SER A 60 14.17 42.88 18.31
C SER A 60 13.60 43.92 19.29
N ILE A 61 14.44 44.49 20.17
CA ILE A 61 14.06 45.61 21.06
C ILE A 61 13.87 46.91 20.26
N GLN A 62 14.79 47.21 19.33
CA GLN A 62 14.68 48.37 18.44
C GLN A 62 13.46 48.29 17.52
N LYS A 63 13.09 47.08 17.06
CA LYS A 63 11.86 46.82 16.32
C LYS A 63 10.61 47.27 17.07
N LYS A 64 10.50 46.94 18.37
CA LYS A 64 9.34 47.32 19.20
C LYS A 64 9.19 48.84 19.31
N GLN A 65 10.30 49.54 19.54
CA GLN A 65 10.30 51.01 19.63
C GLN A 65 9.91 51.67 18.30
N LEU A 66 10.43 51.18 17.18
CA LEU A 66 10.08 51.69 15.85
C LEU A 66 8.60 51.43 15.49
N LEU A 67 8.04 50.29 15.90
CA LEU A 67 6.61 50.00 15.72
C LEU A 67 5.72 50.95 16.51
N GLU A 68 6.06 51.25 17.77
CA GLU A 68 5.36 52.23 18.60
C GLU A 68 5.42 53.63 17.98
N ASP A 69 6.57 54.03 17.44
CA ASP A 69 6.74 55.31 16.76
C ASP A 69 5.91 55.41 15.46
N ILE A 70 5.78 54.32 14.68
CA ILE A 70 4.91 54.26 13.50
C ILE A 70 3.44 54.43 13.90
N VAL A 71 3.01 53.76 14.97
CA VAL A 71 1.63 53.83 15.48
C VAL A 71 1.31 55.25 16.00
N ASP A 72 2.25 55.91 16.68
CA ASP A 72 2.11 57.32 17.10
C ASP A 72 1.94 58.24 15.88
N VAL A 73 2.77 58.07 14.85
CA VAL A 73 2.70 58.89 13.64
C VAL A 73 1.42 58.62 12.85
N ASP A 74 0.96 57.37 12.75
CA ASP A 74 -0.31 57.01 12.10
C ASP A 74 -1.52 57.62 12.85
N ALA A 75 -1.54 57.52 14.19
CA ALA A 75 -2.59 58.10 15.02
C ALA A 75 -2.65 59.64 14.87
N ARG A 76 -1.49 60.30 14.83
CA ARG A 76 -1.40 61.76 14.64
C ARG A 76 -1.81 62.19 13.24
N ILE A 77 -1.47 61.42 12.21
CA ILE A 77 -1.90 61.68 10.83
C ILE A 77 -3.42 61.53 10.72
N ASN A 78 -3.99 60.43 11.23
CA ASN A 78 -5.44 60.18 11.23
C ASN A 78 -6.23 61.28 11.96
N ALA A 79 -5.74 61.73 13.13
CA ALA A 79 -6.32 62.86 13.85
C ALA A 79 -6.27 64.20 13.07
N GLN A 80 -5.29 64.36 12.18
CA GLN A 80 -5.17 65.53 11.31
C GLN A 80 -6.08 65.41 10.06
N ILE A 81 -6.27 64.20 9.53
CA ILE A 81 -7.21 63.92 8.42
C ILE A 81 -8.64 64.30 8.83
N GLU A 82 -9.08 63.91 10.04
CA GLU A 82 -10.42 64.22 10.56
C GLU A 82 -10.67 65.73 10.72
N LYS A 83 -9.61 66.51 10.99
CA LYS A 83 -9.71 67.97 11.20
C LYS A 83 -9.70 68.76 9.89
N ASP A 84 -9.09 68.25 8.81
CA ASP A 84 -8.59 69.09 7.71
C ASP A 84 -8.85 68.57 6.27
N VAL A 85 -10.11 68.55 5.85
CA VAL A 85 -10.51 67.93 4.57
C VAL A 85 -10.23 68.78 3.30
N LYS A 86 -10.06 70.12 3.39
CA LYS A 86 -10.22 71.00 2.19
C LYS A 86 -8.99 71.79 1.68
N LYS A 87 -7.86 71.88 2.39
CA LYS A 87 -6.73 72.76 1.96
C LYS A 87 -5.34 72.12 1.91
N PHE A 88 -5.15 70.92 2.47
CA PHE A 88 -3.87 70.22 2.51
C PHE A 88 -3.95 68.77 2.00
N GLY A 89 -5.04 68.41 1.30
CA GLY A 89 -5.33 67.03 0.91
C GLY A 89 -4.25 66.35 0.06
N GLU A 90 -3.46 67.09 -0.72
CA GLU A 90 -2.35 66.51 -1.51
C GLU A 90 -1.10 66.21 -0.69
N GLU A 91 -0.70 67.12 0.22
CA GLU A 91 0.43 66.87 1.14
C GLU A 91 0.10 65.77 2.14
N LEU A 92 -1.14 65.75 2.65
CA LEU A 92 -1.62 64.69 3.51
C LEU A 92 -1.62 63.34 2.78
N LYS A 93 -2.06 63.29 1.50
CA LYS A 93 -1.99 62.07 0.68
C LYS A 93 -0.56 61.58 0.47
N LYS A 94 0.41 62.49 0.23
CA LYS A 94 1.83 62.12 0.13
C LYS A 94 2.35 61.55 1.45
N LEU A 95 1.99 62.17 2.57
CA LEU A 95 2.38 61.71 3.90
C LEU A 95 1.79 60.32 4.22
N THR A 96 0.51 60.10 3.89
CA THR A 96 -0.15 58.79 4.02
C THR A 96 0.48 57.74 3.10
N GLN A 97 0.89 58.11 1.89
CA GLN A 97 1.56 57.19 0.97
C GLN A 97 2.94 56.78 1.49
N SER A 98 3.76 57.74 1.94
CA SER A 98 5.06 57.46 2.54
C SER A 98 4.95 56.68 3.85
N LEU A 99 3.90 56.88 4.65
CA LEU A 99 3.62 56.06 5.82
C LEU A 99 3.26 54.61 5.45
N LYS A 100 2.50 54.39 4.37
CA LYS A 100 2.21 53.05 3.85
C LYS A 100 3.48 52.33 3.40
N GLU A 101 4.35 53.03 2.68
CA GLU A 101 5.67 52.50 2.26
C GLU A 101 6.54 52.14 3.47
N LEU A 102 6.53 52.98 4.50
CA LEU A 102 7.28 52.77 5.74
C LEU A 102 6.74 51.59 6.57
N LYS A 103 5.41 51.48 6.67
CA LYS A 103 4.74 50.34 7.31
C LYS A 103 5.06 49.05 6.57
N PHE A 104 5.05 49.09 5.24
CA PHE A 104 5.42 47.96 4.40
C PHE A 104 6.89 47.51 4.58
N GLU A 105 7.84 48.44 4.64
CA GLU A 105 9.23 48.09 4.95
C GLU A 105 9.38 47.48 6.35
N MET A 106 8.65 48.01 7.33
CA MET A 106 8.66 47.49 8.69
C MET A 106 8.04 46.09 8.79
N ASP A 107 7.01 45.79 8.01
CA ASP A 107 6.41 44.46 7.92
C ASP A 107 7.41 43.43 7.36
N ILE A 108 8.23 43.82 6.37
CA ILE A 108 9.31 42.98 5.84
C ILE A 108 10.36 42.68 6.93
N ILE A 109 10.85 43.71 7.63
CA ILE A 109 11.85 43.54 8.69
C ILE A 109 11.29 42.70 9.85
N THR A 110 10.02 42.93 10.19
CA THR A 110 9.31 42.18 11.23
C THR A 110 9.25 40.70 10.89
N GLY A 111 8.91 40.36 9.64
CA GLY A 111 8.86 38.99 9.15
C GLY A 111 10.23 38.29 9.16
N LEU A 112 11.29 38.96 8.69
CA LEU A 112 12.66 38.40 8.69
C LEU A 112 13.16 38.11 10.11
N LEU A 113 12.92 39.02 11.06
CA LEU A 113 13.28 38.79 12.46
C LEU A 113 12.48 37.64 13.07
N THR A 114 11.19 37.52 12.73
CA THR A 114 10.37 36.38 13.19
C THR A 114 10.90 35.06 12.63
N ILE A 115 11.31 35.00 11.36
CA ILE A 115 11.92 33.79 10.76
C ILE A 115 13.24 33.45 11.47
N ASN A 116 14.11 34.44 11.70
CA ASN A 116 15.37 34.24 12.42
C ASN A 116 15.14 33.74 13.87
N ASP A 117 14.16 34.29 14.58
CA ASP A 117 13.81 33.82 15.92
C ASP A 117 13.28 32.38 15.90
N MET A 118 12.48 32.02 14.89
CA MET A 118 11.98 30.65 14.69
C MET A 118 13.11 29.68 14.34
N LEU A 119 14.06 30.05 13.48
CA LEU A 119 15.23 29.22 13.15
C LEU A 119 16.14 28.99 14.36
N ASN A 120 16.41 30.03 15.15
CA ASN A 120 17.19 29.89 16.38
C ASN A 120 16.51 28.97 17.39
N ARG A 121 15.19 29.09 17.56
CA ARG A 121 14.41 28.12 18.36
C ARG A 121 14.52 26.71 17.82
N GLY A 122 14.48 26.54 16.50
CA GLY A 122 14.67 25.23 15.87
C GLY A 122 16.05 24.62 16.18
N HIS A 123 17.11 25.43 16.17
CA HIS A 123 18.44 24.97 16.59
C HIS A 123 18.52 24.58 18.07
N ASP A 124 17.82 25.29 18.95
CA ASP A 124 17.79 24.96 20.37
C ASP A 124 16.97 23.67 20.61
N MET A 125 15.84 23.51 19.93
CA MET A 125 15.04 22.27 19.94
C MET A 125 15.86 21.07 19.43
N LEU A 126 16.72 21.27 18.42
CA LEU A 126 17.61 20.23 17.91
C LEU A 126 18.69 19.82 18.94
N LYS A 127 19.14 20.72 19.82
CA LYS A 127 20.10 20.39 20.88
C LYS A 127 19.46 19.61 22.03
N GLU A 128 18.20 19.90 22.31
CA GLU A 128 17.37 19.26 23.36
C GLU A 128 16.46 18.19 22.76
N LEU A 129 16.86 17.58 21.63
CA LEU A 129 15.99 16.70 20.88
C LEU A 129 15.71 15.42 21.68
N ASP A 130 14.49 15.33 22.20
CA ASP A 130 13.93 14.19 22.89
C ASP A 130 12.80 13.61 22.03
N CYS A 131 12.50 12.31 22.23
CA CYS A 131 11.44 11.61 21.49
C CYS A 131 10.05 12.27 21.54
N HIS A 132 9.76 13.05 22.59
CA HIS A 132 8.48 13.76 22.75
C HIS A 132 8.45 15.11 22.02
N SER A 133 9.60 15.77 21.82
CA SER A 133 9.69 17.07 21.16
C SER A 133 9.90 16.98 19.64
N ILE A 134 10.05 15.76 19.09
CA ILE A 134 10.34 15.57 17.66
C ILE A 134 9.16 15.95 16.76
N VAL A 135 7.92 15.67 17.20
CA VAL A 135 6.70 16.06 16.49
C VAL A 135 6.51 17.57 16.55
N ASP A 136 6.72 18.18 17.73
CA ASP A 136 6.67 19.62 17.91
C ASP A 136 7.71 20.32 17.03
N PHE A 137 8.90 19.73 16.89
CA PHE A 137 9.94 20.26 16.03
C PHE A 137 9.58 20.17 14.54
N ALA A 138 8.98 19.06 14.09
CA ALA A 138 8.48 18.93 12.73
C ALA A 138 7.35 19.93 12.43
N GLN A 139 6.41 20.13 13.36
CA GLN A 139 5.37 21.16 13.23
C GLN A 139 5.96 22.56 13.17
N HIS A 140 6.99 22.84 13.99
CA HIS A 140 7.70 24.11 13.98
C HIS A 140 8.40 24.36 12.64
N ILE A 141 9.03 23.35 12.03
CA ILE A 141 9.60 23.46 10.67
C ILE A 141 8.52 23.77 9.64
N ASN A 142 7.39 23.04 9.67
CA ASN A 142 6.26 23.28 8.76
C ASN A 142 5.67 24.70 8.92
N GLN A 143 5.66 25.26 10.13
CA GLN A 143 5.29 26.66 10.36
C GLN A 143 6.28 27.63 9.71
N ILE A 144 7.59 27.38 9.79
CA ILE A 144 8.59 28.22 9.12
C ILE A 144 8.44 28.13 7.60
N GLU A 145 8.24 26.92 7.07
CA GLU A 145 8.01 26.70 5.64
C GLU A 145 6.74 27.42 5.17
N ASN A 146 5.63 27.31 5.91
CA ASN A 146 4.40 28.05 5.63
C ASN A 146 4.59 29.58 5.68
N LEU A 147 5.43 30.10 6.59
CA LEU A 147 5.75 31.52 6.64
C LEU A 147 6.59 31.97 5.43
N LEU A 148 7.56 31.14 5.02
CA LEU A 148 8.41 31.37 3.83
C LEU A 148 7.64 31.25 2.51
N ASP A 149 6.63 30.38 2.46
CA ASP A 149 5.84 30.05 1.27
C ASP A 149 4.43 30.65 1.22
N SER A 150 3.99 31.34 2.28
CA SER A 150 2.64 31.92 2.39
C SER A 150 2.24 32.66 1.11
N LYS A 151 1.31 32.04 0.39
CA LYS A 151 0.75 32.52 -0.89
C LYS A 151 -0.22 33.70 -0.72
N SER A 152 -0.28 34.34 0.44
CA SER A 152 -1.09 35.56 0.61
C SER A 152 -0.55 36.62 -0.34
N ALA A 153 -1.36 36.86 -1.36
CA ALA A 153 -1.05 37.61 -2.57
C ALA A 153 -0.57 39.04 -2.27
N ASP A 154 0.36 39.49 -3.12
CA ASP A 154 1.02 40.79 -3.22
C ASP A 154 2.37 40.99 -2.49
N ALA A 155 2.84 40.06 -1.62
CA ALA A 155 3.87 40.41 -0.64
C ALA A 155 5.06 39.45 -0.39
N SER A 156 5.44 38.49 -1.26
CA SER A 156 6.70 37.75 -1.03
C SER A 156 7.95 38.54 -1.50
N ASN A 157 8.10 39.80 -1.06
CA ASN A 157 9.29 40.61 -1.31
C ASN A 157 10.55 40.02 -0.67
N TYR A 158 10.39 39.06 0.25
CA TYR A 158 11.48 38.26 0.81
C TYR A 158 12.23 37.49 -0.28
N LYS A 159 11.52 36.94 -1.29
CA LYS A 159 12.12 36.16 -2.38
C LYS A 159 13.09 36.96 -3.27
N GLN A 160 13.03 38.29 -3.20
CA GLN A 160 13.92 39.20 -3.95
C GLN A 160 15.17 39.58 -3.15
N LEU A 161 15.24 39.24 -1.86
CA LEU A 161 16.41 39.48 -1.03
C LEU A 161 17.38 38.29 -1.19
N ASP A 162 18.67 38.57 -1.38
CA ASP A 162 19.70 37.53 -1.51
C ASP A 162 19.77 36.60 -0.27
N ILE A 163 19.39 37.12 0.90
CA ILE A 163 19.32 36.39 2.17
C ILE A 163 18.27 35.27 2.16
N TYR A 164 17.24 35.35 1.31
CA TYR A 164 16.17 34.35 1.27
C TYR A 164 16.67 32.96 0.87
N ILE A 165 17.66 32.89 -0.03
CA ILE A 165 18.27 31.61 -0.43
C ILE A 165 18.96 30.99 0.78
N HIS A 166 19.74 31.77 1.52
CA HIS A 166 20.46 31.30 2.71
C HIS A 166 19.54 30.89 3.86
N LEU A 167 18.42 31.60 4.07
CA LEU A 167 17.39 31.18 5.04
C LEU A 167 16.73 29.86 4.64
N LYS A 168 16.51 29.64 3.34
CA LYS A 168 15.99 28.38 2.82
C LYS A 168 17.01 27.26 2.96
N ASP A 169 18.29 27.53 2.68
CA ASP A 169 19.37 26.57 2.86
C ASP A 169 19.48 26.14 4.34
N GLU A 170 19.39 27.08 5.29
CA GLU A 170 19.41 26.74 6.72
C GLU A 170 18.17 25.95 7.15
N LEU A 171 16.98 26.28 6.63
CA LEU A 171 15.77 25.47 6.83
C LEU A 171 16.00 24.04 6.33
N CYS A 172 16.52 23.88 5.11
CA CYS A 172 16.83 22.57 4.55
C CYS A 172 17.84 21.81 5.41
N LEU A 173 18.88 22.46 5.94
CA LEU A 173 19.84 21.83 6.86
C LEU A 173 19.20 21.35 8.16
N LEU A 174 18.26 22.11 8.73
CA LEU A 174 17.49 21.69 9.90
C LEU A 174 16.59 20.50 9.58
N GLN A 175 15.91 20.55 8.43
CA GLN A 175 15.01 19.51 7.95
C GLN A 175 15.78 18.22 7.67
N ASP A 176 16.94 18.29 7.00
CA ASP A 176 17.80 17.13 6.72
C ASP A 176 18.34 16.47 8.01
N LYS A 177 18.73 17.28 9.00
CA LYS A 177 19.17 16.76 10.31
C LYS A 177 18.04 16.05 11.03
N LEU A 178 16.85 16.66 11.07
CA LEU A 178 15.68 16.04 11.67
C LEU A 178 15.32 14.73 10.95
N LEU A 179 15.32 14.74 9.62
CA LEU A 179 15.00 13.58 8.80
C LEU A 179 15.95 12.43 9.09
N THR A 180 17.26 12.71 9.07
CA THR A 180 18.29 11.68 9.29
C THR A 180 18.14 11.05 10.67
N THR A 181 18.02 11.86 11.72
CA THR A 181 17.82 11.37 13.10
C THR A 181 16.53 10.57 13.24
N THR A 182 15.43 11.06 12.66
CA THR A 182 14.13 10.37 12.73
C THR A 182 14.14 9.04 11.97
N LEU A 183 14.78 9.00 10.80
CA LEU A 183 14.92 7.78 10.00
C LEU A 183 15.80 6.73 10.68
N ASP A 184 16.92 7.15 11.28
CA ASP A 184 17.82 6.25 12.01
C ASP A 184 17.10 5.62 13.21
N GLU A 185 16.36 6.42 13.99
CA GLU A 185 15.55 5.95 15.11
C GLU A 185 14.38 5.06 14.65
N PHE A 186 13.69 5.42 13.56
CA PHE A 186 12.63 4.59 12.98
C PHE A 186 13.18 3.22 12.57
N LYS A 187 14.32 3.17 11.88
CA LYS A 187 14.99 1.93 11.46
C LYS A 187 15.50 1.12 12.64
N ALA A 188 15.94 1.77 13.72
CA ALA A 188 16.32 1.09 14.96
C ALA A 188 15.11 0.44 15.68
N ASN A 189 13.91 0.98 15.48
CA ASN A 189 12.68 0.50 16.11
C ASN A 189 11.99 -0.67 15.36
N ILE A 190 12.22 -0.77 14.06
CA ILE A 190 11.73 -1.85 13.19
C ILE A 190 12.95 -2.54 12.58
N LEU A 191 13.47 -3.54 13.27
CA LEU A 191 14.63 -4.30 12.80
C LEU A 191 14.16 -5.60 12.15
N TRP A 192 14.68 -5.91 10.96
CA TRP A 192 14.54 -7.22 10.35
C TRP A 192 15.90 -7.77 9.94
N TRP A 193 16.05 -9.09 10.04
CA TRP A 193 17.21 -9.78 9.51
C TRP A 193 16.89 -11.22 9.15
N GLU A 194 17.71 -11.75 8.26
CA GLU A 194 17.71 -13.15 7.89
C GLU A 194 18.76 -13.87 8.74
N VAL A 195 18.33 -14.93 9.42
CA VAL A 195 19.22 -15.84 10.12
C VAL A 195 19.39 -17.05 9.21
N PHE A 196 20.57 -17.14 8.60
CA PHE A 196 21.06 -18.37 7.99
C PHE A 196 21.87 -19.10 9.06
N GLN A 197 21.45 -20.30 9.45
CA GLN A 197 22.24 -21.16 10.34
C GLN A 197 22.99 -22.20 9.50
N ASP A 198 24.25 -22.45 9.89
CA ASP A 198 25.35 -23.12 9.18
C ASP A 198 24.99 -24.25 8.20
N GLU A 199 25.78 -24.37 7.12
CA GLU A 199 25.70 -25.41 6.07
C GLU A 199 25.88 -26.87 6.59
N THR A 200 26.18 -27.06 7.87
CA THR A 200 26.48 -28.38 8.45
C THR A 200 25.27 -29.06 9.10
N THR A 201 24.18 -28.33 9.37
CA THR A 201 22.93 -28.84 9.91
C THR A 201 21.82 -28.61 8.89
N HIS A 202 21.11 -29.65 8.45
CA HIS A 202 20.02 -29.60 7.48
C HIS A 202 18.79 -28.79 7.97
N GLU A 203 18.95 -27.52 8.30
CA GLU A 203 17.92 -26.65 8.89
C GLU A 203 17.66 -25.39 8.03
N THR A 204 16.55 -24.72 8.31
CA THR A 204 15.80 -23.87 7.37
C THR A 204 16.13 -22.39 7.48
N LYS A 205 15.92 -21.62 6.39
CA LYS A 205 15.92 -20.15 6.42
C LYS A 205 15.00 -19.66 7.55
N LYS A 206 15.42 -18.68 8.33
CA LYS A 206 14.59 -18.03 9.38
C LYS A 206 14.63 -16.52 9.22
N ILE A 207 13.45 -15.89 9.15
CA ILE A 207 13.32 -14.43 9.13
C ILE A 207 12.85 -13.97 10.50
N VAL A 208 13.49 -12.93 11.01
CA VAL A 208 13.18 -12.33 12.31
C VAL A 208 12.82 -10.87 12.11
N ILE A 209 11.60 -10.49 12.51
CA ILE A 209 11.17 -9.09 12.62
C ILE A 209 11.07 -8.74 14.11
N LYS A 210 11.84 -7.74 14.55
CA LYS A 210 11.75 -7.17 15.89
C LYS A 210 11.07 -5.82 15.83
N LEU A 211 9.98 -5.72 16.59
CA LEU A 211 9.24 -4.49 16.83
C LEU A 211 9.48 -4.07 18.27
N ASN A 212 10.07 -2.90 18.51
CA ASN A 212 10.21 -2.35 19.87
C ASN A 212 8.82 -2.19 20.50
N GLN A 213 8.64 -2.37 21.81
CA GLN A 213 7.33 -2.20 22.47
C GLN A 213 7.05 -0.76 22.90
N GLN A 214 8.03 0.15 22.79
CA GLN A 214 7.88 1.53 23.24
C GLN A 214 6.82 2.31 22.43
N GLU A 215 6.01 3.11 23.12
CA GLU A 215 5.01 4.02 22.51
C GLU A 215 5.66 5.17 21.73
N GLN A 216 6.94 5.46 22.00
CA GLN A 216 7.71 6.53 21.37
C GLN A 216 7.78 6.40 19.84
N ARG A 217 7.62 5.18 19.30
CA ARG A 217 7.55 4.92 17.85
C ARG A 217 6.48 5.73 17.11
N LYS A 218 5.35 5.99 17.78
CA LYS A 218 4.27 6.81 17.20
C LYS A 218 4.80 8.20 16.80
N HIS A 219 5.64 8.80 17.64
CA HIS A 219 6.19 10.14 17.43
C HIS A 219 7.12 10.18 16.20
N TYR A 220 7.95 9.13 16.01
CA TYR A 220 8.81 9.03 14.82
C TYR A 220 8.00 8.85 13.53
N VAL A 221 6.95 8.01 13.54
CA VAL A 221 6.08 7.82 12.38
C VAL A 221 5.32 9.11 12.03
N GLN A 222 4.79 9.81 13.02
CA GLN A 222 4.10 11.09 12.84
C GLN A 222 5.06 12.17 12.31
N CYS A 223 6.29 12.24 12.81
CA CYS A 223 7.31 13.15 12.30
C CYS A 223 7.63 12.86 10.83
N LEU A 224 7.86 11.60 10.46
CA LEU A 224 8.12 11.23 9.06
C LEU A 224 6.93 11.54 8.14
N TYR A 225 5.70 11.43 8.65
CA TYR A 225 4.50 11.82 7.91
C TYR A 225 4.45 13.34 7.67
N LEU A 226 4.70 14.15 8.71
CA LEU A 226 4.77 15.61 8.59
C LEU A 226 5.86 16.10 7.64
N MET A 227 6.90 15.29 7.43
CA MET A 227 8.03 15.57 6.54
C MET A 227 7.89 14.94 5.13
N ASP A 228 6.74 14.33 4.81
CA ASP A 228 6.48 13.66 3.52
C ASP A 228 7.50 12.54 3.14
N ALA A 229 8.19 11.98 4.14
CA ALA A 229 9.21 10.94 3.93
C ALA A 229 8.69 9.52 4.25
N LEU A 230 7.55 9.41 4.94
CA LEU A 230 7.02 8.15 5.43
C LEU A 230 6.62 7.18 4.31
N GLY A 231 6.06 7.68 3.20
CA GLY A 231 5.50 6.84 2.14
C GLY A 231 6.53 5.89 1.51
N GLN A 232 7.77 6.34 1.32
CA GLN A 232 8.84 5.50 0.78
C GLN A 232 9.20 4.36 1.75
N GLU A 233 9.31 4.65 3.04
CA GLU A 233 9.66 3.66 4.06
C GLU A 233 8.52 2.64 4.25
N ILE A 234 7.26 3.07 4.22
CA ILE A 234 6.09 2.16 4.20
C ILE A 234 6.17 1.25 2.98
N SER A 235 6.43 1.79 1.78
CA SER A 235 6.52 0.99 0.56
C SER A 235 7.63 -0.07 0.63
N VAL A 236 8.81 0.29 1.13
CA VAL A 236 9.94 -0.65 1.30
C VAL A 236 9.55 -1.75 2.28
N PHE A 237 9.05 -1.38 3.46
CA PHE A 237 8.59 -2.33 4.48
C PHE A 237 7.50 -3.27 3.95
N SER A 238 6.49 -2.72 3.29
CA SER A 238 5.35 -3.47 2.75
C SER A 238 5.79 -4.47 1.67
N SER A 239 6.69 -4.04 0.77
CA SER A 239 7.21 -4.91 -0.29
C SER A 239 8.01 -6.11 0.25
N TYR A 240 8.79 -5.89 1.31
CA TYR A 240 9.53 -6.94 2.02
C TYR A 240 8.57 -7.89 2.74
N LEU A 241 7.62 -7.35 3.51
CA LEU A 241 6.59 -8.12 4.21
C LEU A 241 5.81 -9.01 3.22
N LEU A 242 5.42 -8.47 2.07
CA LEU A 242 4.71 -9.24 1.04
C LEU A 242 5.58 -10.38 0.47
N THR A 243 6.81 -10.07 0.08
CA THR A 243 7.65 -10.99 -0.71
C THR A 243 8.30 -12.08 0.14
N GLU A 244 8.84 -11.70 1.30
CA GLU A 244 9.65 -12.58 2.13
C GLU A 244 8.86 -13.23 3.28
N VAL A 245 7.68 -12.72 3.63
CA VAL A 245 6.87 -13.24 4.74
C VAL A 245 5.52 -13.76 4.28
N LEU A 246 4.66 -12.89 3.74
CA LEU A 246 3.28 -13.24 3.43
C LEU A 246 3.17 -14.30 2.33
N LYS A 247 3.90 -14.16 1.21
CA LYS A 247 3.89 -15.15 0.12
C LYS A 247 4.40 -16.54 0.57
N PRO A 248 5.53 -16.66 1.28
CA PRO A 248 5.96 -17.95 1.82
C PRO A 248 4.96 -18.61 2.77
N ILE A 249 4.31 -17.82 3.64
CA ILE A 249 3.26 -18.34 4.55
C ILE A 249 2.05 -18.81 3.74
N ALA A 250 1.54 -17.98 2.81
CA ALA A 250 0.41 -18.31 1.94
C ALA A 250 0.66 -19.60 1.13
N ARG A 251 1.90 -19.81 0.67
CA ARG A 251 2.31 -21.02 -0.05
C ARG A 251 2.57 -22.22 0.87
N GLY A 252 2.40 -22.09 2.18
CA GLY A 252 2.61 -23.16 3.17
C GLY A 252 4.08 -23.53 3.40
N LEU A 253 5.00 -22.69 2.95
CA LEU A 253 6.46 -22.89 3.04
C LEU A 253 7.05 -22.44 4.37
N ALA A 254 6.31 -21.61 5.13
CA ALA A 254 6.77 -21.06 6.39
C ALA A 254 5.69 -21.08 7.48
N THR A 255 6.13 -21.08 8.74
CA THR A 255 5.28 -20.97 9.94
C THR A 255 5.67 -19.75 10.76
N VAL A 256 4.71 -19.17 11.49
CA VAL A 256 4.91 -17.96 12.29
C VAL A 256 4.93 -18.33 13.77
N ASN A 257 5.98 -17.91 14.46
CA ASN A 257 6.10 -17.98 15.92
C ASN A 257 6.32 -16.57 16.47
N ILE A 258 5.61 -16.21 17.53
CA ILE A 258 5.67 -14.87 18.11
C ILE A 258 6.24 -14.98 19.52
N VAL A 259 7.35 -14.28 19.76
CA VAL A 259 8.07 -14.30 21.02
C VAL A 259 8.08 -12.88 21.59
N ASN A 260 7.42 -12.71 22.73
CA ASN A 260 7.46 -11.46 23.48
C ASN A 260 8.70 -11.43 24.38
N ILE A 261 9.61 -10.52 24.10
CA ILE A 261 10.80 -10.23 24.89
C ILE A 261 10.55 -8.86 25.56
N LEU A 262 11.11 -8.64 26.75
CA LEU A 262 10.85 -7.45 27.61
C LEU A 262 10.59 -6.13 26.85
N ASN A 263 11.46 -5.77 25.89
CA ASN A 263 11.35 -4.51 25.14
C ASN A 263 10.98 -4.69 23.66
N TYR A 264 10.83 -5.92 23.18
CA TYR A 264 10.60 -6.19 21.75
C TYR A 264 9.64 -7.35 21.55
N VAL A 265 8.76 -7.24 20.57
CA VAL A 265 8.07 -8.39 19.99
C VAL A 265 8.85 -8.90 18.81
N GLN A 266 9.18 -10.19 18.85
CA GLN A 266 9.90 -10.86 17.81
C GLN A 266 8.96 -11.80 17.04
N ILE A 267 8.69 -11.46 15.78
CA ILE A 267 7.98 -12.33 14.84
C ILE A 267 9.05 -13.18 14.14
N GLN A 268 8.98 -14.49 14.34
CA GLN A 268 9.90 -15.46 13.76
C GLN A 268 9.16 -16.24 12.68
N VAL A 269 9.65 -16.14 11.44
CA VAL A 269 9.13 -16.88 10.29
C VAL A 269 10.12 -17.98 9.96
N GLU A 270 9.75 -19.21 10.27
CA GLU A 270 10.58 -20.39 10.07
C GLU A 270 10.15 -21.10 8.80
N PHE A 271 11.07 -21.25 7.85
CA PHE A 271 10.80 -21.98 6.62
C PHE A 271 10.84 -23.48 6.90
N LYS A 272 10.19 -24.30 6.08
CA LYS A 272 10.21 -25.76 6.19
C LYS A 272 11.26 -26.37 5.26
N SER A 273 12.12 -27.26 5.78
CA SER A 273 13.14 -27.99 5.01
C SER A 273 12.61 -29.37 4.73
N GLY A 274 12.47 -29.72 3.46
CA GLY A 274 12.08 -31.07 3.08
C GLY A 274 12.31 -31.34 1.60
N PRO A 275 12.93 -32.47 1.22
CA PRO A 275 13.00 -32.94 -0.16
C PRO A 275 11.62 -33.48 -0.55
N GLY A 276 10.67 -32.57 -0.80
CA GLY A 276 9.27 -32.92 -1.03
C GLY A 276 8.35 -31.74 -1.33
N LEU A 277 8.88 -30.54 -1.57
CA LEU A 277 8.11 -29.34 -1.96
C LEU A 277 7.56 -29.40 -3.40
N THR A 278 7.35 -30.60 -3.94
CA THR A 278 6.50 -30.77 -5.11
C THR A 278 5.05 -30.76 -4.64
N ALA A 279 4.16 -30.25 -5.48
CA ALA A 279 2.72 -30.08 -5.23
C ALA A 279 2.01 -31.41 -4.92
N GLN A 280 2.25 -31.98 -3.74
CA GLN A 280 1.39 -33.00 -3.15
C GLN A 280 0.19 -32.30 -2.55
N SER A 281 -1.00 -32.86 -2.81
CA SER A 281 -2.27 -32.37 -2.30
C SER A 281 -2.21 -32.29 -0.78
N ARG A 282 -2.13 -31.07 -0.24
CA ARG A 282 -2.22 -30.82 1.20
C ARG A 282 -3.63 -31.14 1.69
N SER A 283 -3.74 -31.49 2.96
CA SER A 283 -5.04 -31.67 3.59
C SER A 283 -5.67 -30.30 3.89
N VAL A 284 -7.00 -30.23 3.94
CA VAL A 284 -7.74 -29.01 4.33
C VAL A 284 -7.27 -28.47 5.69
N GLN A 285 -6.88 -29.34 6.61
CA GLN A 285 -6.38 -28.96 7.94
C GLN A 285 -5.04 -28.21 7.88
N GLU A 286 -4.16 -28.55 6.94
CA GLU A 286 -2.90 -27.84 6.76
C GLU A 286 -3.13 -26.43 6.22
N TYR A 287 -4.17 -26.22 5.40
CA TYR A 287 -4.58 -24.89 4.96
C TYR A 287 -5.23 -24.09 6.10
N SER A 288 -5.97 -24.72 7.01
CA SER A 288 -6.46 -24.05 8.22
C SER A 288 -5.31 -23.47 9.05
N VAL A 289 -4.23 -24.23 9.25
CA VAL A 289 -3.04 -23.76 9.98
C VAL A 289 -2.37 -22.56 9.29
N ILE A 290 -2.39 -22.50 7.96
CA ILE A 290 -1.88 -21.34 7.21
C ILE A 290 -2.69 -20.09 7.56
N ILE A 291 -4.03 -20.18 7.55
CA ILE A 291 -4.90 -19.03 7.86
C ILE A 291 -4.76 -18.64 9.34
N GLU A 292 -4.64 -19.59 10.26
CA GLU A 292 -4.37 -19.29 11.69
C GLU A 292 -3.05 -18.53 11.89
N ASN A 293 -1.99 -18.94 11.20
CA ASN A 293 -0.70 -18.23 11.24
C ASN A 293 -0.82 -16.81 10.70
N LEU A 294 -1.59 -16.62 9.62
CA LEU A 294 -1.86 -15.29 9.07
C LEU A 294 -2.66 -14.43 10.05
N ILE A 295 -3.73 -14.96 10.65
CA ILE A 295 -4.50 -14.25 11.69
C ILE A 295 -3.58 -13.79 12.83
N MET A 296 -2.72 -14.68 13.32
CA MET A 296 -1.78 -14.36 14.39
C MET A 296 -0.80 -13.25 14.00
N LEU A 297 -0.26 -13.32 12.77
CA LEU A 297 0.64 -12.31 12.22
C LEU A 297 -0.06 -10.95 12.09
N PHE A 298 -1.22 -10.90 11.45
CA PHE A 298 -1.96 -9.66 11.19
C PHE A 298 -2.42 -8.97 12.48
N ASN A 299 -2.89 -9.74 13.47
CA ASN A 299 -3.24 -9.20 14.80
C ASN A 299 -2.02 -8.62 15.53
N THR A 300 -0.87 -9.27 15.42
CA THR A 300 0.37 -8.76 16.03
C THR A 300 0.85 -7.50 15.32
N LEU A 301 0.87 -7.49 13.99
CA LEU A 301 1.23 -6.30 13.22
C LEU A 301 0.28 -5.14 13.54
N TYR A 302 -1.02 -5.38 13.62
CA TYR A 302 -1.99 -4.34 14.00
C TYR A 302 -1.69 -3.77 15.40
N SER A 303 -1.44 -4.64 16.38
CA SER A 303 -1.17 -4.23 17.76
C SER A 303 0.08 -3.35 17.91
N TYR A 304 1.07 -3.51 17.02
CA TYR A 304 2.36 -2.82 17.12
C TYR A 304 2.62 -1.77 16.04
N LEU A 305 1.81 -1.71 14.98
CA LEU A 305 1.98 -0.80 13.83
C LEU A 305 0.75 0.04 13.51
N HIS A 306 -0.36 -0.11 14.24
CA HIS A 306 -1.52 0.77 14.10
C HIS A 306 -1.25 2.13 14.79
N PHE A 307 -0.70 3.07 14.03
CA PHE A 307 -0.46 4.45 14.47
C PHE A 307 -1.24 5.43 13.60
N HIS A 308 -1.97 6.35 14.22
CA HIS A 308 -2.56 7.49 13.50
C HIS A 308 -1.45 8.44 13.01
N LEU A 309 -1.50 8.77 11.73
CA LEU A 309 -0.47 9.60 11.09
C LEU A 309 -0.59 11.07 11.44
N ASP A 310 -1.82 11.55 11.65
CA ASP A 310 -2.09 12.92 12.03
C ASP A 310 -1.96 13.11 13.56
N PRO A 311 -1.05 13.98 14.04
CA PRO A 311 -0.92 14.29 15.46
C PRO A 311 -2.08 15.10 16.05
N GLU A 312 -2.90 15.79 15.25
CA GLU A 312 -4.03 16.60 15.72
C GLU A 312 -5.30 15.76 16.00
N VAL A 313 -5.34 14.53 15.48
CA VAL A 313 -6.42 13.58 15.72
C VAL A 313 -6.23 12.92 17.08
N ASN A 314 -6.76 13.57 18.12
CA ASN A 314 -6.88 12.99 19.46
C ASN A 314 -7.94 11.88 19.47
N HIS A 315 -7.67 10.81 20.24
CA HIS A 315 -8.52 9.62 20.43
C HIS A 315 -9.97 9.88 20.93
N GLU A 316 -10.39 11.13 21.12
CA GLU A 316 -11.64 11.49 21.79
C GLU A 316 -12.76 11.96 20.86
N THR A 317 -12.48 12.24 19.59
CA THR A 317 -13.52 12.55 18.59
C THR A 317 -13.64 11.41 17.58
N PHE A 318 -14.27 10.32 18.02
CA PHE A 318 -14.75 9.26 17.14
C PHE A 318 -15.88 9.82 16.28
N ASP A 319 -15.55 10.23 15.06
CA ASP A 319 -16.52 10.31 13.97
C ASP A 319 -16.24 9.11 13.06
N GLU A 320 -17.14 8.11 13.07
CA GLU A 320 -17.04 6.84 12.32
C GLU A 320 -17.03 7.01 10.78
N THR A 321 -16.93 8.24 10.30
CA THR A 321 -17.12 8.63 8.91
C THR A 321 -15.85 9.12 8.21
N HIS A 322 -14.75 9.34 8.93
CA HIS A 322 -13.46 9.67 8.31
C HIS A 322 -12.50 8.50 8.46
N ASN A 323 -12.06 7.97 7.33
CA ASN A 323 -11.03 6.94 7.24
C ASN A 323 -9.70 7.55 7.72
N ILE A 324 -9.45 7.53 9.03
CA ILE A 324 -8.26 8.16 9.62
C ILE A 324 -7.04 7.42 9.08
N ALA A 325 -6.18 8.15 8.36
CA ALA A 325 -4.96 7.59 7.81
C ALA A 325 -4.06 7.07 8.94
N SER A 326 -3.78 5.77 8.91
CA SER A 326 -2.86 5.09 9.82
C SER A 326 -1.74 4.43 9.04
N PHE A 327 -0.61 4.17 9.69
CA PHE A 327 0.50 3.41 9.07
C PHE A 327 0.00 2.06 8.53
N TYR A 328 -0.89 1.40 9.27
CA TYR A 328 -1.44 0.11 8.91
C TYR A 328 -2.38 0.15 7.70
N THR A 329 -3.22 1.18 7.58
CA THR A 329 -4.12 1.38 6.42
C THR A 329 -3.33 1.76 5.16
N GLU A 330 -2.27 2.58 5.30
CA GLU A 330 -1.36 2.92 4.19
C GLU A 330 -0.62 1.67 3.69
N MET A 331 -0.09 0.84 4.60
CA MET A 331 0.50 -0.46 4.26
C MET A 331 -0.52 -1.35 3.52
N GLY A 332 -1.75 -1.43 4.02
CA GLY A 332 -2.84 -2.18 3.38
C GLY A 332 -3.10 -1.74 1.94
N SER A 333 -3.12 -0.42 1.68
CA SER A 333 -3.35 0.13 0.34
C SER A 333 -2.32 -0.33 -0.70
N ILE A 334 -1.08 -0.62 -0.28
CA ILE A 334 0.02 -1.02 -1.17
C ILE A 334 0.00 -2.53 -1.44
N ILE A 335 -0.28 -3.35 -0.41
CA ILE A 335 -0.05 -4.81 -0.50
C ILE A 335 -1.31 -5.68 -0.41
N ALA A 336 -2.49 -5.12 -0.10
CA ALA A 336 -3.70 -5.91 0.06
C ALA A 336 -4.08 -6.70 -1.20
N GLU A 337 -4.20 -6.03 -2.36
CA GLU A 337 -4.57 -6.66 -3.62
C GLU A 337 -3.60 -7.78 -4.06
N PRO A 338 -2.26 -7.55 -4.12
CA PRO A 338 -1.34 -8.61 -4.54
C PRO A 338 -1.28 -9.76 -3.52
N PHE A 339 -1.47 -9.48 -2.22
CA PHE A 339 -1.55 -10.52 -1.19
C PHE A 339 -2.81 -11.38 -1.34
N VAL A 340 -3.99 -10.75 -1.45
CA VAL A 340 -5.27 -11.45 -1.65
C VAL A 340 -5.22 -12.35 -2.88
N THR A 341 -4.63 -11.84 -3.97
CA THR A 341 -4.47 -12.60 -5.22
C THR A 341 -3.57 -13.83 -5.02
N ASP A 342 -2.39 -13.67 -4.41
CA ASP A 342 -1.46 -14.78 -4.18
C ASP A 342 -2.02 -15.81 -3.16
N LEU A 343 -2.71 -15.35 -2.12
CA LEU A 343 -3.37 -16.21 -1.14
C LEU A 343 -4.51 -17.01 -1.79
N THR A 344 -5.32 -16.38 -2.62
CA THR A 344 -6.41 -17.03 -3.34
C THR A 344 -5.88 -18.12 -4.26
N GLN A 345 -4.83 -17.81 -5.04
CA GLN A 345 -4.24 -18.73 -6.00
C GLN A 345 -3.45 -19.87 -5.34
N SER A 346 -2.65 -19.57 -4.33
CA SER A 346 -1.67 -20.52 -3.76
C SER A 346 -2.19 -21.30 -2.54
N CYS A 347 -3.26 -20.82 -1.90
CA CYS A 347 -3.81 -21.41 -0.68
C CYS A 347 -5.28 -21.78 -0.86
N LEU A 348 -6.15 -20.79 -1.09
CA LEU A 348 -7.59 -21.01 -1.00
C LEU A 348 -8.13 -21.90 -2.12
N ASN A 349 -7.71 -21.68 -3.37
CA ASN A 349 -8.09 -22.53 -4.51
C ASN A 349 -7.59 -23.97 -4.34
N ASP A 350 -6.40 -24.14 -3.77
CA ASP A 350 -5.81 -25.46 -3.53
C ASP A 350 -6.49 -26.19 -2.38
N ALA A 351 -6.96 -25.48 -1.36
CA ALA A 351 -7.70 -26.02 -0.22
C ALA A 351 -9.07 -26.63 -0.60
N ILE A 352 -9.64 -26.25 -1.74
CA ILE A 352 -10.90 -26.81 -2.23
C ILE A 352 -10.68 -28.28 -2.64
N PRO A 353 -11.36 -29.26 -2.01
CA PRO A 353 -11.17 -30.65 -2.37
C PRO A 353 -11.86 -30.97 -3.71
N THR A 354 -11.32 -31.93 -4.46
CA THR A 354 -11.92 -32.46 -5.70
C THR A 354 -12.96 -33.55 -5.44
N THR A 355 -13.00 -34.06 -4.22
CA THR A 355 -13.97 -35.02 -3.71
C THR A 355 -14.72 -34.43 -2.51
N PRO A 356 -15.98 -34.80 -2.28
CA PRO A 356 -16.71 -34.33 -1.12
C PRO A 356 -16.01 -34.79 0.18
N CYS A 357 -15.36 -33.86 0.87
CA CYS A 357 -14.80 -34.08 2.20
C CYS A 357 -15.92 -34.22 3.25
N LYS A 358 -15.57 -34.77 4.42
CA LYS A 358 -16.44 -34.72 5.60
C LYS A 358 -16.85 -33.26 5.83
N THR A 359 -18.15 -32.99 5.74
CA THR A 359 -18.76 -31.65 5.73
C THR A 359 -18.23 -30.73 6.83
N GLY A 360 -17.98 -31.25 8.04
CA GLY A 360 -17.51 -30.43 9.17
C GLY A 360 -16.10 -29.83 9.04
N VAL A 361 -15.14 -30.49 8.37
CA VAL A 361 -13.75 -29.97 8.28
C VAL A 361 -13.67 -28.79 7.33
N LEU A 362 -14.40 -28.87 6.21
CA LEU A 362 -14.45 -27.81 5.22
C LEU A 362 -15.28 -26.63 5.73
N ASP A 363 -16.40 -26.87 6.41
CA ASP A 363 -17.21 -25.81 7.01
C ASP A 363 -16.36 -24.98 8.00
N ASN A 364 -15.60 -25.62 8.90
CA ASN A 364 -14.71 -24.93 9.83
C ASN A 364 -13.62 -24.10 9.12
N PHE A 365 -13.05 -24.63 8.03
CA PHE A 365 -12.08 -23.87 7.23
C PHE A 365 -12.71 -22.63 6.60
N LEU A 366 -13.93 -22.73 6.07
CA LEU A 366 -14.62 -21.58 5.48
C LEU A 366 -14.97 -20.51 6.51
N GLU A 367 -15.42 -20.91 7.71
CA GLU A 367 -15.64 -19.98 8.81
C GLU A 367 -14.35 -19.27 9.21
N LEU A 368 -13.22 -19.98 9.21
CA LEU A 368 -11.90 -19.40 9.49
C LEU A 368 -11.48 -18.38 8.43
N VAL A 369 -11.73 -18.65 7.13
CA VAL A 369 -11.46 -17.68 6.05
C VAL A 369 -12.33 -16.43 6.18
N GLN A 370 -13.61 -16.59 6.55
CA GLN A 370 -14.52 -15.45 6.77
C GLN A 370 -14.12 -14.62 7.98
N ASN A 371 -13.71 -15.28 9.07
CA ASN A 371 -13.18 -14.60 10.25
C ASN A 371 -11.90 -13.81 9.89
N PHE A 372 -11.01 -14.40 9.10
CA PHE A 372 -9.83 -13.68 8.62
C PHE A 372 -10.21 -12.46 7.77
N GLU A 373 -11.19 -12.57 6.87
CA GLU A 373 -11.69 -11.42 6.09
C GLU A 373 -12.21 -10.29 7.00
N MET A 374 -12.96 -10.66 8.04
CA MET A 374 -13.51 -9.71 9.00
C MET A 374 -12.39 -8.97 9.73
N ILE A 375 -11.38 -9.70 10.24
CA ILE A 375 -10.21 -9.09 10.89
C ILE A 375 -9.52 -8.09 9.95
N LEU A 376 -9.32 -8.44 8.67
CA LEU A 376 -8.67 -7.55 7.72
C LEU A 376 -9.48 -6.28 7.43
N LYS A 377 -10.81 -6.34 7.47
CA LYS A 377 -11.69 -5.17 7.30
C LYS A 377 -11.76 -4.32 8.57
N ASP A 378 -11.94 -4.95 9.72
CA ASP A 378 -12.05 -4.28 11.02
C ASP A 378 -10.75 -3.54 11.39
N THR A 379 -9.60 -4.09 10.97
CA THR A 379 -8.29 -3.45 11.16
C THR A 379 -7.97 -2.38 10.11
N GLY A 380 -8.84 -2.18 9.11
CA GLY A 380 -8.63 -1.22 8.01
C GLY A 380 -7.57 -1.63 6.99
N PHE A 381 -7.06 -2.87 7.03
CA PHE A 381 -6.12 -3.38 6.03
C PHE A 381 -6.77 -3.50 4.65
N LEU A 382 -8.03 -3.96 4.62
CA LEU A 382 -8.89 -3.93 3.45
C LEU A 382 -9.82 -2.71 3.57
N SER A 383 -9.96 -1.96 2.48
CA SER A 383 -10.96 -0.87 2.44
C SER A 383 -12.37 -1.46 2.57
N VAL A 384 -13.22 -0.79 3.34
CA VAL A 384 -14.62 -1.17 3.58
C VAL A 384 -15.41 -1.26 2.28
N ASP A 385 -15.03 -0.45 1.28
CA ASP A 385 -15.66 -0.41 -0.04
C ASP A 385 -15.22 -1.56 -0.97
N GLN A 386 -14.18 -2.31 -0.61
CA GLN A 386 -13.76 -3.46 -1.41
C GLN A 386 -14.79 -4.59 -1.30
N SER A 387 -15.30 -5.00 -2.46
CA SER A 387 -16.13 -6.21 -2.59
C SER A 387 -15.43 -7.36 -1.88
N SER A 388 -16.17 -8.10 -1.04
CA SER A 388 -15.63 -9.20 -0.21
C SER A 388 -14.64 -10.07 -1.00
N PRO A 389 -13.31 -9.92 -0.79
CA PRO A 389 -12.32 -10.54 -1.66
C PRO A 389 -12.36 -12.06 -1.59
N PHE A 390 -12.82 -12.61 -0.47
CA PHE A 390 -13.01 -14.04 -0.27
C PHE A 390 -14.49 -14.44 -0.35
N GLY A 391 -15.35 -13.60 -0.93
CA GLY A 391 -16.80 -13.81 -1.03
C GLY A 391 -17.21 -15.08 -1.78
N ASP A 392 -16.36 -15.55 -2.70
CA ASP A 392 -16.55 -16.81 -3.42
C ASP A 392 -16.35 -18.04 -2.51
N PHE A 393 -15.56 -17.92 -1.44
CA PHE A 393 -15.30 -18.98 -0.47
C PHE A 393 -16.41 -19.05 0.59
N LYS A 394 -17.65 -19.21 0.12
CA LYS A 394 -18.84 -19.42 0.94
C LYS A 394 -19.43 -20.79 0.67
N LYS A 395 -20.15 -21.32 1.66
CA LYS A 395 -20.80 -22.63 1.59
C LYS A 395 -21.72 -22.79 0.36
N GLU A 396 -22.39 -21.72 -0.03
CA GLU A 396 -23.29 -21.67 -1.19
C GLU A 396 -22.56 -21.88 -2.53
N ASN A 397 -21.35 -21.33 -2.65
CA ASN A 397 -20.55 -21.38 -3.88
C ASN A 397 -19.61 -22.58 -3.94
N MET A 398 -19.41 -23.27 -2.81
CA MET A 398 -18.43 -24.34 -2.68
C MET A 398 -18.67 -25.51 -3.66
N ASN A 399 -19.92 -25.97 -3.81
CA ASN A 399 -20.24 -27.03 -4.75
C ASN A 399 -19.83 -26.64 -6.18
N THR A 400 -20.10 -25.40 -6.58
CA THR A 400 -19.71 -24.88 -7.89
C THR A 400 -18.19 -24.85 -8.06
N MET A 401 -17.45 -24.42 -7.04
CA MET A 401 -15.98 -24.38 -7.09
C MET A 401 -15.35 -25.77 -7.12
N MET A 402 -15.85 -26.73 -6.33
CA MET A 402 -15.40 -28.12 -6.36
C MET A 402 -15.58 -28.73 -7.75
N ILE A 403 -16.75 -28.50 -8.37
CA ILE A 403 -17.06 -29.00 -9.72
C ILE A 403 -16.14 -28.36 -10.74
N ASN A 404 -15.96 -27.03 -10.70
CA ASN A 404 -15.07 -26.33 -11.62
C ASN A 404 -13.63 -26.86 -11.49
N LYS A 405 -13.13 -27.04 -10.26
CA LYS A 405 -11.79 -27.61 -10.01
C LYS A 405 -11.67 -29.02 -10.56
N LYS A 406 -12.68 -29.87 -10.36
CA LYS A 406 -12.73 -31.23 -10.91
C LYS A 406 -12.72 -31.21 -12.44
N CYS A 407 -13.50 -30.33 -13.08
CA CYS A 407 -13.49 -30.17 -14.54
C CYS A 407 -12.10 -29.77 -15.05
N THR A 408 -11.47 -28.76 -14.43
CA THR A 408 -10.11 -28.32 -14.79
C THR A 408 -9.09 -29.45 -14.65
N MET A 409 -9.16 -30.24 -13.57
CA MET A 409 -8.28 -31.40 -13.35
C MET A 409 -8.39 -32.41 -14.49
N TYR A 410 -9.61 -32.76 -14.92
CA TYR A 410 -9.80 -33.67 -16.06
C TYR A 410 -9.25 -33.11 -17.36
N LEU A 411 -9.44 -31.81 -17.62
CA LEU A 411 -8.91 -31.16 -18.82
C LEU A 411 -7.37 -31.12 -18.83
N GLU A 412 -6.74 -30.87 -17.69
CA GLU A 412 -5.29 -30.86 -17.54
C GLU A 412 -4.69 -32.26 -17.70
N GLN A 413 -5.30 -33.27 -17.07
CA GLN A 413 -4.91 -34.67 -17.23
C GLN A 413 -5.03 -35.11 -18.69
N ALA A 414 -6.16 -34.79 -19.34
CA ALA A 414 -6.38 -35.08 -20.76
C ALA A 414 -5.29 -34.42 -21.64
N ARG A 415 -4.98 -33.14 -21.39
CA ARG A 415 -3.93 -32.42 -22.14
C ARG A 415 -2.54 -33.01 -21.91
N SER A 416 -2.24 -33.47 -20.69
CA SER A 416 -0.99 -34.16 -20.37
C SER A 416 -0.87 -35.49 -21.13
N ILE A 417 -1.95 -36.27 -21.15
CA ILE A 417 -2.02 -37.55 -21.89
C ILE A 417 -1.86 -37.31 -23.40
N MET A 418 -2.54 -36.31 -23.98
CA MET A 418 -2.45 -35.99 -25.42
C MET A 418 -1.03 -35.61 -25.88
N LYS A 419 -0.19 -35.10 -24.97
CA LYS A 419 1.21 -34.73 -25.26
C LYS A 419 2.19 -35.91 -25.14
N LYS A 420 1.75 -37.08 -24.64
CA LYS A 420 2.57 -38.30 -24.58
C LYS A 420 2.92 -38.80 -26.00
N PRO A 421 4.04 -39.52 -26.17
CA PRO A 421 4.48 -40.00 -27.48
C PRO A 421 3.48 -41.00 -28.08
N LEU A 422 3.06 -40.77 -29.33
CA LEU A 422 2.10 -41.64 -30.02
C LEU A 422 2.70 -42.98 -30.50
N GLN A 423 4.02 -43.10 -30.55
CA GLN A 423 4.74 -44.27 -31.08
C GLN A 423 4.62 -45.51 -30.19
N VAL A 424 4.26 -45.34 -28.91
CA VAL A 424 4.05 -46.45 -27.98
C VAL A 424 2.68 -47.05 -28.25
N MET A 425 2.65 -48.17 -28.96
CA MET A 425 1.44 -48.84 -29.42
C MET A 425 1.14 -50.09 -28.59
N LYS A 426 -0.13 -50.30 -28.28
CA LYS A 426 -0.66 -51.47 -27.59
C LYS A 426 -1.66 -52.19 -28.50
N GLN A 427 -1.58 -53.51 -28.54
CA GLN A 427 -2.55 -54.31 -29.27
C GLN A 427 -3.87 -54.37 -28.51
N VAL A 428 -4.96 -54.01 -29.19
CA VAL A 428 -6.32 -54.16 -28.70
C VAL A 428 -6.96 -55.30 -29.48
N GLU A 429 -7.66 -56.18 -28.79
CA GLU A 429 -8.38 -57.31 -29.39
C GLU A 429 -9.87 -57.25 -29.06
N PRO A 430 -10.75 -57.76 -29.96
CA PRO A 430 -12.17 -57.88 -29.67
C PRO A 430 -12.39 -58.72 -28.41
N ARG A 431 -13.24 -58.24 -27.49
CA ARG A 431 -13.53 -58.95 -26.23
C ARG A 431 -14.41 -60.16 -26.51
N ASP A 432 -14.15 -61.26 -25.81
CA ASP A 432 -15.01 -62.45 -25.90
C ASP A 432 -16.42 -62.14 -25.40
N VAL A 433 -17.44 -62.48 -26.19
CA VAL A 433 -18.86 -62.17 -25.93
C VAL A 433 -19.33 -62.69 -24.56
N SER A 434 -18.67 -63.72 -24.05
CA SER A 434 -18.82 -64.31 -22.72
C SER A 434 -18.56 -63.31 -21.58
N ASP A 435 -17.59 -62.40 -21.76
CA ASP A 435 -17.13 -61.43 -20.76
C ASP A 435 -17.94 -60.12 -20.78
N LEU A 436 -18.77 -59.90 -21.81
CA LEU A 436 -19.57 -58.68 -22.00
C LEU A 436 -20.90 -58.66 -21.22
N LYS A 437 -21.26 -59.73 -20.51
CA LYS A 437 -22.57 -59.91 -19.84
C LYS A 437 -22.89 -58.90 -18.72
N ASN A 438 -21.92 -58.10 -18.28
CA ASN A 438 -22.03 -57.25 -17.09
C ASN A 438 -22.42 -55.78 -17.37
N ALA A 439 -22.54 -55.35 -18.63
CA ALA A 439 -22.96 -53.97 -18.95
C ALA A 439 -24.35 -53.93 -19.62
N THR A 440 -25.20 -53.01 -19.18
CA THR A 440 -26.63 -52.91 -19.50
C THR A 440 -26.92 -52.79 -21.01
N LEU A 441 -26.01 -52.17 -21.76
CA LEU A 441 -26.09 -52.03 -23.22
C LEU A 441 -25.81 -53.36 -23.94
N ASN A 442 -24.84 -54.13 -23.45
CA ASN A 442 -24.45 -55.41 -24.04
C ASN A 442 -25.52 -56.48 -23.82
N ARG A 443 -26.26 -56.41 -22.71
CA ARG A 443 -27.43 -57.25 -22.49
C ARG A 443 -28.54 -56.96 -23.51
N LYS A 444 -28.83 -55.69 -23.80
CA LYS A 444 -29.82 -55.32 -24.83
C LYS A 444 -29.39 -55.74 -26.24
N ILE A 445 -28.10 -55.67 -26.55
CA ILE A 445 -27.54 -56.15 -27.83
C ILE A 445 -27.62 -57.68 -27.90
N ALA A 446 -27.27 -58.39 -26.82
CA ALA A 446 -27.38 -59.85 -26.75
C ALA A 446 -28.84 -60.34 -26.82
N GLU A 447 -29.77 -59.62 -26.20
CA GLU A 447 -31.22 -59.87 -26.29
C GLU A 447 -31.74 -59.60 -27.71
N ALA A 448 -31.33 -58.51 -28.36
CA ALA A 448 -31.72 -58.19 -29.74
C ALA A 448 -31.18 -59.21 -30.77
N ILE A 449 -29.98 -59.78 -30.54
CA ILE A 449 -29.40 -60.83 -31.39
C ILE A 449 -30.12 -62.19 -31.18
N GLN A 450 -30.75 -62.40 -30.02
CA GLN A 450 -31.51 -63.63 -29.74
C GLN A 450 -32.97 -63.59 -30.22
N ASP A 451 -33.54 -62.40 -30.44
CA ASP A 451 -34.96 -62.21 -30.79
C ASP A 451 -35.23 -62.26 -32.32
N GLU A 452 -34.21 -62.06 -33.17
CA GLU A 452 -34.37 -62.19 -34.62
C GLU A 452 -34.16 -63.64 -35.09
N GLY A 453 -35.29 -64.30 -35.35
CA GLY A 453 -35.36 -65.67 -35.85
C GLY A 453 -34.50 -65.90 -37.10
N GLN A 454 -33.73 -66.99 -37.04
CA GLN A 454 -33.22 -67.82 -38.14
C GLN A 454 -33.46 -67.31 -39.57
N ASP A 455 -32.71 -66.31 -39.99
CA ASP A 455 -32.39 -66.10 -41.40
C ASP A 455 -30.86 -66.04 -41.54
N PRO A 456 -30.20 -67.10 -42.07
CA PRO A 456 -28.74 -67.21 -42.10
C PRO A 456 -28.04 -66.17 -42.99
N ASN A 457 -28.81 -65.37 -43.75
CA ASN A 457 -28.31 -64.26 -44.55
C ASN A 457 -28.53 -62.88 -43.92
N ASN A 458 -29.19 -62.77 -42.76
CA ASN A 458 -29.45 -61.49 -42.09
C ASN A 458 -28.90 -61.42 -40.65
N SER A 459 -28.09 -62.40 -40.23
CA SER A 459 -27.45 -62.34 -38.91
C SER A 459 -26.37 -61.25 -38.92
N LEU A 460 -26.66 -60.10 -38.31
CA LEU A 460 -25.64 -59.13 -37.95
C LEU A 460 -24.55 -59.86 -37.14
N CYS A 461 -23.29 -59.74 -37.56
CA CYS A 461 -22.17 -60.41 -36.90
C CYS A 461 -22.20 -60.08 -35.39
N VAL A 462 -22.05 -61.09 -34.53
CA VAL A 462 -22.06 -60.92 -33.06
C VAL A 462 -20.98 -59.92 -32.60
N ASN A 463 -19.96 -59.69 -33.43
CA ASN A 463 -18.87 -58.76 -33.19
C ASN A 463 -19.00 -57.42 -33.95
N LEU A 464 -20.16 -57.11 -34.55
CA LEU A 464 -20.33 -55.94 -35.44
C LEU A 464 -20.03 -54.60 -34.74
N PHE A 465 -20.30 -54.50 -33.44
CA PHE A 465 -20.03 -53.30 -32.63
C PHE A 465 -18.76 -53.44 -31.77
N GLN A 466 -17.98 -54.51 -31.97
CA GLN A 466 -16.71 -54.66 -31.26
C GLN A 466 -15.60 -53.93 -32.01
N PHE A 467 -14.70 -53.34 -31.24
CA PHE A 467 -13.52 -52.70 -31.79
C PHE A 467 -12.61 -53.77 -32.44
N PRO A 468 -12.19 -53.60 -33.71
CA PRO A 468 -11.41 -54.59 -34.42
C PRO A 468 -10.02 -54.77 -33.81
N LYS A 469 -9.39 -55.92 -34.10
CA LYS A 469 -8.01 -56.16 -33.67
C LYS A 469 -7.07 -55.18 -34.38
N CYS A 470 -6.45 -54.27 -33.62
CA CYS A 470 -5.50 -53.30 -34.15
C CYS A 470 -4.51 -52.83 -33.08
N PHE A 471 -3.50 -52.08 -33.52
CA PHE A 471 -2.56 -51.40 -32.63
C PHE A 471 -3.01 -49.96 -32.42
N VAL A 472 -3.19 -49.56 -31.17
CA VAL A 472 -3.61 -48.21 -30.77
C VAL A 472 -2.56 -47.63 -29.83
N SER A 473 -2.33 -46.32 -29.89
CA SER A 473 -1.39 -45.67 -28.97
C SER A 473 -1.84 -45.85 -27.52
N GLU A 474 -0.91 -46.16 -26.63
CA GLU A 474 -1.15 -46.27 -25.19
C GLU A 474 -1.76 -44.97 -24.62
N SER A 475 -1.30 -43.81 -25.10
CA SER A 475 -1.87 -42.50 -24.73
C SER A 475 -3.36 -42.37 -25.07
N THR A 476 -3.82 -42.98 -26.16
CA THR A 476 -5.24 -42.95 -26.56
C THR A 476 -6.08 -43.85 -25.66
N LEU A 477 -5.53 -44.98 -25.21
CA LEU A 477 -6.19 -45.86 -24.25
C LEU A 477 -6.28 -45.20 -22.86
N GLU A 478 -5.20 -44.58 -22.38
CA GLU A 478 -5.22 -43.82 -21.14
C GLU A 478 -6.24 -42.67 -21.16
N LEU A 479 -6.40 -42.01 -22.32
CA LEU A 479 -7.41 -40.96 -22.48
C LEU A 479 -8.83 -41.53 -22.40
N LEU A 480 -9.07 -42.70 -23.01
CA LEU A 480 -10.36 -43.39 -22.91
C LEU A 480 -10.65 -43.82 -21.47
N ASP A 481 -9.67 -44.35 -20.76
CA ASP A 481 -9.79 -44.70 -19.33
C ASP A 481 -10.15 -43.46 -18.49
N LEU A 482 -9.53 -42.31 -18.77
CA LEU A 482 -9.86 -41.03 -18.12
C LEU A 482 -11.31 -40.61 -18.39
N THR A 483 -11.77 -40.70 -19.64
CA THR A 483 -13.17 -40.38 -19.99
C THR A 483 -14.17 -41.35 -19.38
N GLN A 484 -13.80 -42.63 -19.23
CA GLN A 484 -14.61 -43.62 -18.55
C GLN A 484 -14.74 -43.31 -17.05
N ALA A 485 -13.65 -42.87 -16.40
CA ALA A 485 -13.69 -42.43 -15.00
C ALA A 485 -14.60 -41.18 -14.83
N LEU A 486 -14.50 -40.20 -15.74
CA LEU A 486 -15.39 -39.03 -15.74
C LEU A 486 -16.87 -39.43 -15.94
N LEU A 487 -17.16 -40.38 -16.83
CA LEU A 487 -18.50 -40.91 -17.07
C LEU A 487 -19.06 -41.66 -15.84
N ALA A 488 -18.22 -42.43 -15.15
CA ALA A 488 -18.62 -43.07 -13.89
C ALA A 488 -18.97 -42.03 -12.83
N ASP A 489 -18.19 -40.95 -12.74
CA ASP A 489 -18.46 -39.84 -11.84
C ASP A 489 -19.76 -39.11 -12.20
N LEU A 490 -20.03 -38.87 -13.49
CA LEU A 490 -21.28 -38.28 -13.98
C LEU A 490 -22.53 -39.02 -13.48
N CYS A 491 -22.49 -40.36 -13.46
CA CYS A 491 -23.60 -41.19 -13.00
C CYS A 491 -23.94 -41.05 -11.50
N THR A 492 -23.08 -40.40 -10.71
CA THR A 492 -23.24 -40.27 -9.25
C THR A 492 -23.68 -38.88 -8.79
N GLN A 493 -23.75 -37.89 -9.70
CA GLN A 493 -23.95 -36.47 -9.35
C GLN A 493 -25.38 -35.97 -9.66
N GLN A 494 -25.77 -34.85 -9.05
CA GLN A 494 -27.07 -34.18 -9.28
C GLN A 494 -27.13 -33.44 -10.64
N ASP A 495 -28.34 -33.15 -11.13
CA ASP A 495 -28.62 -32.70 -12.51
C ASP A 495 -27.85 -31.46 -12.99
N THR A 496 -27.66 -30.43 -12.15
CA THR A 496 -26.94 -29.19 -12.54
C THR A 496 -25.43 -29.40 -12.69
N VAL A 497 -24.87 -30.34 -11.94
CA VAL A 497 -23.46 -30.76 -11.98
C VAL A 497 -23.16 -31.59 -13.23
N CYS A 498 -24.15 -32.38 -13.64
CA CYS A 498 -24.08 -33.26 -14.80
C CYS A 498 -23.78 -32.47 -16.08
N ASN A 499 -24.41 -31.32 -16.29
CA ASN A 499 -24.20 -30.51 -17.50
C ASN A 499 -22.74 -30.04 -17.67
N LYS A 500 -22.10 -29.51 -16.61
CA LYS A 500 -20.71 -29.02 -16.69
C LYS A 500 -19.71 -30.14 -16.95
N LEU A 501 -19.88 -31.27 -16.29
CA LEU A 501 -19.03 -32.45 -16.49
C LEU A 501 -19.24 -33.08 -17.88
N CYS A 502 -20.48 -33.10 -18.39
CA CYS A 502 -20.78 -33.52 -19.77
C CYS A 502 -20.11 -32.62 -20.80
N HIS A 503 -20.15 -31.30 -20.62
CA HIS A 503 -19.41 -30.37 -21.48
C HIS A 503 -17.90 -30.58 -21.37
N THR A 504 -17.38 -30.90 -20.19
CA THR A 504 -15.97 -31.23 -20.00
C THR A 504 -15.57 -32.49 -20.76
N LEU A 505 -16.42 -33.54 -20.74
CA LEU A 505 -16.22 -34.75 -21.55
C LEU A 505 -16.11 -34.42 -23.04
N LEU A 506 -17.05 -33.64 -23.56
CA LEU A 506 -17.06 -33.22 -24.97
C LEU A 506 -15.81 -32.40 -25.30
N ASN A 507 -15.42 -31.48 -24.41
CA ASN A 507 -14.23 -30.67 -24.58
C ASN A 507 -12.95 -31.53 -24.62
N ILE A 508 -12.87 -32.64 -23.89
CA ILE A 508 -11.73 -33.57 -23.98
C ILE A 508 -11.61 -34.16 -25.39
N PHE A 509 -12.71 -34.58 -26.01
CA PHE A 509 -12.69 -35.11 -27.37
C PHE A 509 -12.36 -34.03 -28.41
N ILE A 510 -12.93 -32.83 -28.27
CA ILE A 510 -12.61 -31.69 -29.14
C ILE A 510 -11.12 -31.33 -29.02
N MET A 511 -10.61 -31.22 -27.79
CA MET A 511 -9.19 -30.97 -27.54
C MET A 511 -8.28 -32.04 -28.15
N TYR A 512 -8.70 -33.31 -28.19
CA TYR A 512 -7.91 -34.36 -28.85
C TYR A 512 -7.70 -34.04 -30.32
N CYS A 513 -8.77 -33.68 -31.02
CA CYS A 513 -8.75 -33.33 -32.44
C CYS A 513 -7.88 -32.09 -32.74
N ASP A 514 -7.75 -31.17 -31.79
CA ASP A 514 -6.96 -29.95 -31.97
C ASP A 514 -5.49 -30.11 -31.53
N VAL A 515 -5.27 -30.69 -30.34
CA VAL A 515 -3.96 -30.73 -29.67
C VAL A 515 -3.05 -31.80 -30.28
N VAL A 516 -3.58 -33.00 -30.55
CA VAL A 516 -2.76 -34.13 -31.00
C VAL A 516 -2.16 -33.89 -32.39
N PRO A 517 -2.91 -33.45 -33.41
CA PRO A 517 -2.34 -33.16 -34.73
C PRO A 517 -1.32 -32.03 -34.71
N LEU A 518 -1.54 -31.00 -33.89
CA LEU A 518 -0.64 -29.85 -33.78
C LEU A 518 0.66 -30.20 -33.05
N TYR A 519 0.56 -30.90 -31.92
CA TYR A 519 1.74 -31.26 -31.12
C TYR A 519 2.60 -32.34 -31.78
N HIS A 520 1.96 -33.31 -32.44
CA HIS A 520 2.62 -34.43 -33.11
C HIS A 520 2.79 -34.23 -34.62
N GLN A 521 2.61 -33.02 -35.14
CA GLN A 521 2.66 -32.72 -36.57
C GLN A 521 3.89 -33.33 -37.27
N LYS A 522 5.09 -33.09 -36.71
CA LYS A 522 6.35 -33.61 -37.26
C LYS A 522 6.44 -35.14 -37.28
N LEU A 523 5.72 -35.82 -36.38
CA LEU A 523 5.67 -37.28 -36.31
C LEU A 523 4.66 -37.81 -37.34
N LEU A 524 3.49 -37.18 -37.43
CA LEU A 524 2.42 -37.55 -38.37
C LEU A 524 2.85 -37.33 -39.83
N ASP A 525 3.64 -36.29 -40.10
CA ASP A 525 4.19 -36.00 -41.43
C ASP A 525 5.26 -37.03 -41.88
N LYS A 526 5.92 -37.69 -40.91
CA LYS A 526 7.00 -38.66 -41.17
C LYS A 526 6.53 -40.12 -41.19
N THR A 527 5.35 -40.41 -40.66
CA THR A 527 4.88 -41.79 -40.47
C THR A 527 3.47 -41.92 -41.08
N PRO A 528 3.34 -42.37 -42.34
CA PRO A 528 2.03 -42.52 -42.98
C PRO A 528 1.13 -43.55 -42.29
N GLU A 529 1.69 -44.46 -41.48
CA GLU A 529 0.95 -45.48 -40.71
C GLU A 529 0.20 -44.89 -39.50
N VAL A 530 0.56 -43.69 -39.03
CA VAL A 530 -0.04 -43.02 -37.85
C VAL A 530 -1.01 -41.90 -38.27
N SER A 531 -0.87 -41.39 -39.49
CA SER A 531 -1.77 -40.42 -40.11
C SER A 531 -2.77 -41.18 -40.98
N GLY A 532 -3.83 -41.71 -40.36
CA GLY A 532 -4.87 -42.42 -41.10
C GLY A 532 -5.41 -41.57 -42.25
N LYS A 533 -5.13 -42.00 -43.48
CA LYS A 533 -5.93 -41.66 -44.66
C LYS A 533 -7.00 -42.71 -44.86
#